data_AF-A0A939JVB0-F1
#
_entry.id   AF-A0A939JVB0-F1
#
_cell.length_a   1.000
_cell.length_b   1.000
_cell.length_c   1.000
_cell.angle_alpha   90.00
_cell.angle_beta   90.00
_cell.angle_gamma   90.00
#
_symmetry.space_group_name_H-M   'P 1'
#
loop_
_entity.id
_entity.type
_entity.pdbx_description
1 polymer ?
#
loop_
_entity_poly.entity_id
_entity_poly.type
_entity_poly.pdbx_seq_one_letter_code
_entity_poly.pdbx_strand_id
1 'polypeptide(L)'
;MEKPKDSGFALNRRQALTAIAVTASGAMIPRAAFAVEQSNAAMLVGATVCRLLPDVTEGPYYVDDKLVRADITEGRPGVPVLLRLQVVDATCQPLAKARVDVWHCDATGLYSNYGGQGDDHDHPVSTKGETFLRGTQMSDANGLVNFTTIYPGWYRSRTTHIHFKVFLSATNVLTGQIFFPYALSQFIYDKVPPYSMRKAVRDTLNASDGIAREAGAASHAAITEQGTRYLAALIVGVDPAAKSNSAEGFNGPPMGEGKSGPPPGGFGGPDGPGGAGGPPPERGDPKASLVPGVAGIIVSE
;
A
#
# COMPACT_ATOMS: atom_id res chain seq x y z
N MET A 1 51.78 -28.67 -55.72
CA MET A 1 51.05 -29.88 -55.28
C MET A 1 50.96 -29.83 -53.76
N GLU A 2 49.83 -30.06 -53.11
CA GLU A 2 48.43 -30.01 -53.57
C GLU A 2 47.52 -29.78 -52.35
N LYS A 3 46.36 -29.14 -52.55
CA LYS A 3 45.43 -28.74 -51.49
C LYS A 3 44.36 -29.84 -51.31
N PRO A 4 44.07 -30.34 -50.09
CA PRO A 4 42.79 -30.99 -49.80
C PRO A 4 41.77 -29.88 -49.48
N LYS A 5 40.88 -29.51 -50.41
CA LYS A 5 39.59 -30.15 -50.76
C LYS A 5 38.57 -30.12 -49.61
N ASP A 6 37.78 -29.05 -49.61
CA ASP A 6 36.47 -29.01 -48.96
C ASP A 6 35.57 -30.11 -49.56
N SER A 7 34.87 -30.84 -48.69
CA SER A 7 33.75 -31.71 -49.10
C SER A 7 32.62 -31.54 -48.09
N GLY A 8 31.65 -30.71 -48.46
CA GLY A 8 30.49 -30.43 -47.62
C GLY A 8 29.59 -31.66 -47.49
N PHE A 9 29.31 -32.07 -46.25
CA PHE A 9 28.30 -33.08 -45.98
C PHE A 9 26.90 -32.47 -46.17
N ALA A 10 26.28 -32.79 -47.30
CA ALA A 10 24.86 -32.52 -47.52
C ALA A 10 24.03 -33.44 -46.60
N LEU A 11 23.53 -32.89 -45.48
CA LEU A 11 22.64 -33.61 -44.56
C LEU A 11 21.28 -33.87 -45.23
N ASN A 12 20.99 -35.15 -45.48
CA ASN A 12 19.74 -35.57 -46.09
C ASN A 12 18.56 -35.49 -45.08
N ARG A 13 17.34 -35.26 -45.59
CA ARG A 13 16.13 -34.88 -44.83
C ARG A 13 15.57 -35.91 -43.82
N ARG A 14 16.34 -36.94 -43.44
CA ARG A 14 15.90 -38.05 -42.55
C ARG A 14 16.80 -38.33 -41.33
N GLN A 15 17.77 -37.47 -41.01
CA GLN A 15 18.63 -37.63 -39.81
C GLN A 15 18.45 -36.51 -38.76
N ALA A 16 17.43 -35.67 -38.90
CA ALA A 16 17.05 -34.71 -37.87
C ALA A 16 16.10 -35.38 -36.86
N LEU A 17 16.66 -35.97 -35.80
CA LEU A 17 16.14 -36.03 -34.42
C LEU A 17 17.00 -36.99 -33.57
N THR A 18 17.13 -36.69 -32.27
CA THR A 18 17.83 -37.48 -31.24
C THR A 18 19.37 -37.38 -31.22
N ALA A 19 19.88 -36.30 -30.62
CA ALA A 19 20.92 -36.33 -29.56
C ALA A 19 21.39 -34.91 -29.21
N ILE A 20 20.97 -34.38 -28.06
CA ILE A 20 21.73 -33.35 -27.34
C ILE A 20 22.04 -33.94 -25.97
N ALA A 21 23.29 -34.39 -25.82
CA ALA A 21 23.90 -34.65 -24.54
C ALA A 21 25.12 -33.74 -24.43
N VAL A 22 24.99 -32.65 -23.67
CA VAL A 22 26.10 -31.77 -23.30
C VAL A 22 26.07 -31.60 -21.79
N THR A 23 26.98 -32.29 -21.11
CA THR A 23 27.24 -32.12 -19.68
C THR A 23 28.36 -31.11 -19.47
N ALA A 24 28.02 -29.91 -19.03
CA ALA A 24 28.99 -28.94 -18.50
C ALA A 24 28.30 -28.03 -17.46
N SER A 25 28.28 -28.48 -16.20
CA SER A 25 28.21 -27.67 -14.97
C SER A 25 27.38 -26.39 -14.96
N GLY A 26 26.16 -26.42 -15.51
CA GLY A 26 25.15 -25.41 -15.21
C GLY A 26 24.56 -25.70 -13.84
N ALA A 27 24.72 -24.77 -12.88
CA ALA A 27 23.93 -24.80 -11.66
C ALA A 27 22.45 -24.71 -12.07
N MET A 28 21.70 -25.81 -11.93
CA MET A 28 20.26 -25.82 -12.16
C MET A 28 19.58 -25.05 -11.03
N ILE A 29 19.60 -23.72 -11.13
CA ILE A 29 18.64 -22.87 -10.46
C ILE A 29 17.27 -23.42 -10.86
N PRO A 30 16.47 -23.95 -9.91
CA PRO A 30 15.21 -24.59 -10.26
C PRO A 30 14.36 -23.59 -11.00
N ARG A 31 13.71 -24.02 -12.09
CA ARG A 31 12.87 -23.16 -12.95
C ARG A 31 11.77 -22.44 -12.15
N ALA A 32 11.41 -23.01 -10.99
CA ALA A 32 10.54 -22.40 -9.98
C ALA A 32 11.10 -21.14 -9.31
N ALA A 33 12.41 -21.06 -9.02
CA ALA A 33 13.01 -19.87 -8.40
C ALA A 33 12.92 -18.64 -9.33
N PHE A 34 13.31 -18.80 -10.60
CA PHE A 34 13.12 -17.76 -11.61
C PHE A 34 11.64 -17.43 -11.87
N ALA A 35 10.74 -18.42 -11.81
CA ALA A 35 9.31 -18.19 -11.94
C ALA A 35 8.73 -17.40 -10.76
N VAL A 36 9.17 -17.67 -9.52
CA VAL A 36 8.76 -16.91 -8.33
C VAL A 36 9.27 -15.47 -8.42
N GLU A 37 10.52 -15.27 -8.83
CA GLU A 37 11.12 -13.93 -8.95
C GLU A 37 10.45 -13.10 -10.07
N GLN A 38 10.23 -13.68 -11.25
CA GLN A 38 9.44 -13.03 -12.31
C GLN A 38 7.97 -12.80 -11.90
N SER A 39 7.34 -13.70 -11.15
CA SER A 39 5.94 -13.54 -10.72
C SER A 39 5.76 -12.34 -9.76
N ASN A 40 6.78 -12.00 -8.97
CA ASN A 40 6.71 -10.87 -8.04
C ASN A 40 6.73 -9.51 -8.76
N ALA A 41 7.46 -9.39 -9.87
CA ALA A 41 7.49 -8.20 -10.71
C ALA A 41 6.32 -8.14 -11.72
N ALA A 42 5.91 -9.28 -12.28
CA ALA A 42 4.87 -9.34 -13.30
C ALA A 42 3.43 -9.12 -12.79
N MET A 43 3.19 -9.11 -11.47
CA MET A 43 1.84 -8.97 -10.90
C MET A 43 1.29 -7.52 -10.84
N LEU A 44 2.07 -6.50 -11.19
CA LEU A 44 1.62 -5.10 -11.18
C LEU A 44 1.04 -4.61 -12.53
N VAL A 45 0.95 -5.48 -13.54
CA VAL A 45 0.45 -5.15 -14.90
C VAL A 45 -1.07 -4.87 -14.95
N GLY A 46 -1.77 -4.91 -13.80
CA GLY A 46 -3.15 -4.45 -13.63
C GLY A 46 -3.30 -3.11 -12.91
N ALA A 47 -2.22 -2.51 -12.40
CA ALA A 47 -2.25 -1.18 -11.81
C ALA A 47 -2.25 -0.09 -12.89
N THR A 48 -2.83 1.06 -12.58
CA THR A 48 -2.89 2.22 -13.48
C THR A 48 -1.51 2.53 -14.05
N VAL A 49 -1.41 2.66 -15.38
CA VAL A 49 -0.17 2.95 -16.13
C VAL A 49 0.72 3.90 -15.33
N CYS A 50 1.96 3.45 -15.09
CA CYS A 50 3.04 4.19 -14.43
C CYS A 50 2.89 5.71 -14.61
N ARG A 51 2.58 6.37 -13.49
CA ARG A 51 2.31 7.81 -13.37
C ARG A 51 2.96 8.27 -12.08
N LEU A 52 3.41 9.52 -12.09
CA LEU A 52 3.78 10.21 -10.85
C LEU A 52 2.56 10.30 -9.95
N LEU A 53 2.70 9.88 -8.70
CA LEU A 53 1.68 10.11 -7.68
C LEU A 53 1.76 11.56 -7.20
N PRO A 54 0.62 12.21 -6.91
CA PRO A 54 0.62 13.53 -6.30
C PRO A 54 1.18 13.45 -4.87
N ASP A 55 1.92 14.48 -4.49
CA ASP A 55 2.31 14.72 -3.09
C ASP A 55 1.05 15.14 -2.31
N VAL A 56 0.73 14.45 -1.23
CA VAL A 56 -0.45 14.74 -0.40
C VAL A 56 -0.12 14.77 1.08
N THR A 57 -0.95 15.51 1.83
CA THR A 57 -0.81 15.79 3.28
C THR A 57 -0.32 14.59 4.10
N GLU A 58 0.79 14.77 4.83
CA GLU A 58 1.35 13.78 5.76
C GLU A 58 0.42 13.43 6.93
N GLY A 59 -0.31 14.44 7.43
CA GLY A 59 -1.09 14.33 8.67
C GLY A 59 -0.21 14.33 9.93
N PRO A 60 -0.80 14.40 11.13
CA PRO A 60 -0.05 14.64 12.37
C PRO A 60 0.63 13.40 12.96
N TYR A 61 0.55 12.25 12.27
CA TYR A 61 0.88 10.94 12.84
C TYR A 61 2.19 10.33 12.33
N TYR A 62 2.99 11.07 11.55
CA TYR A 62 4.32 10.64 11.12
C TYR A 62 5.36 10.80 12.24
N VAL A 63 6.21 9.79 12.38
CA VAL A 63 7.41 9.82 13.24
C VAL A 63 8.51 9.04 12.53
N ASP A 64 9.73 9.58 12.46
CA ASP A 64 10.89 8.88 11.90
C ASP A 64 11.58 8.03 12.99
N ASP A 65 10.91 6.97 13.43
CA ASP A 65 11.38 6.04 14.48
C ASP A 65 12.56 5.14 14.05
N LYS A 66 13.05 5.26 12.81
CA LYS A 66 14.12 4.42 12.20
C LYS A 66 13.85 2.90 12.22
N LEU A 67 12.59 2.49 12.26
CA LEU A 67 12.17 1.09 12.41
C LEU A 67 12.32 0.28 11.11
N VAL A 68 13.55 -0.15 10.78
CA VAL A 68 13.81 -0.98 9.60
C VAL A 68 13.29 -2.41 9.82
N ARG A 69 12.11 -2.73 9.27
CA ARG A 69 11.43 -4.02 9.43
C ARG A 69 10.36 -4.26 8.35
N ALA A 70 10.18 -5.54 8.00
CA ALA A 70 9.12 -5.97 7.08
C ALA A 70 7.79 -6.26 7.81
N ASP A 71 7.82 -6.96 8.94
CA ASP A 71 6.62 -7.12 9.78
C ASP A 71 6.45 -5.89 10.65
N ILE A 72 5.33 -5.20 10.48
CA ILE A 72 4.95 -4.00 11.25
C ILE A 72 3.77 -4.27 12.17
N THR A 73 3.24 -5.51 12.23
CA THR A 73 2.00 -5.81 12.95
C THR A 73 2.09 -5.56 14.45
N GLU A 74 3.22 -5.89 15.08
CA GLU A 74 3.38 -5.95 16.56
C GLU A 74 2.22 -6.69 17.25
N GLY A 75 1.67 -7.73 16.60
CA GLY A 75 0.54 -8.50 17.12
C GLY A 75 -0.80 -7.76 17.16
N ARG A 76 -0.94 -6.56 16.57
CA ARG A 76 -2.24 -5.86 16.51
C ARG A 76 -3.27 -6.73 15.78
N PRO A 77 -4.46 -6.97 16.37
CA PRO A 77 -5.48 -7.81 15.77
C PRO A 77 -6.11 -7.13 14.54
N GLY A 78 -6.27 -7.90 13.46
CA GLY A 78 -6.90 -7.43 12.24
C GLY A 78 -6.86 -8.46 11.11
N VAL A 79 -7.36 -8.09 9.93
CA VAL A 79 -7.28 -8.90 8.71
C VAL A 79 -5.86 -8.81 8.16
N PRO A 80 -5.12 -9.92 7.97
CA PRO A 80 -3.75 -9.85 7.48
C PRO A 80 -3.64 -9.27 6.06
N VAL A 81 -2.63 -8.43 5.86
CA VAL A 81 -2.32 -7.78 4.58
C VAL A 81 -0.81 -7.90 4.30
N LEU A 82 -0.47 -8.37 3.10
CA LEU A 82 0.83 -8.10 2.50
C LEU A 82 0.73 -6.81 1.70
N LEU A 83 1.37 -5.73 2.17
CA LEU A 83 1.50 -4.49 1.42
C LEU A 83 2.73 -4.59 0.52
N ARG A 84 2.55 -4.38 -0.79
CA ARG A 84 3.63 -4.37 -1.78
C ARG A 84 3.64 -3.06 -2.55
N LEU A 85 4.74 -2.32 -2.47
CA LEU A 85 4.92 -1.07 -3.19
C LEU A 85 6.09 -1.23 -4.18
N GLN A 86 5.92 -0.79 -5.41
CA GLN A 86 7.00 -0.71 -6.39
C GLN A 86 7.34 0.75 -6.68
N VAL A 87 8.52 1.19 -6.24
CA VAL A 87 9.01 2.55 -6.50
C VAL A 87 9.61 2.60 -7.90
N VAL A 88 9.10 3.51 -8.74
CA VAL A 88 9.57 3.74 -10.11
C VAL A 88 9.74 5.23 -10.39
N ASP A 89 10.56 5.60 -11.35
CA ASP A 89 10.67 6.98 -11.83
C ASP A 89 9.61 7.34 -12.90
N ALA A 90 9.64 8.59 -13.37
CA ALA A 90 8.80 9.09 -14.46
C ALA A 90 8.96 8.34 -15.81
N THR A 91 10.04 7.55 -15.98
CA THR A 91 10.30 6.69 -17.15
C THR A 91 9.99 5.22 -16.87
N CYS A 92 9.34 4.95 -15.73
CA CYS A 92 8.93 3.63 -15.25
C CYS A 92 10.09 2.68 -14.97
N GLN A 93 11.30 3.21 -14.78
CA GLN A 93 12.43 2.41 -14.33
C GLN A 93 12.34 2.20 -12.81
N PRO A 94 12.55 0.98 -12.31
CA PRO A 94 12.53 0.74 -10.87
C PRO A 94 13.67 1.45 -10.14
N LEU A 95 13.33 2.08 -9.02
CA LEU A 95 14.30 2.78 -8.17
C LEU A 95 14.71 1.89 -7.01
N ALA A 96 15.91 1.30 -7.10
CA ALA A 96 16.50 0.50 -6.04
C ALA A 96 17.08 1.38 -4.91
N LYS A 97 17.09 0.85 -3.67
CA LYS A 97 17.58 1.53 -2.46
C LYS A 97 16.85 2.84 -2.10
N ALA A 98 15.65 3.04 -2.65
CA ALA A 98 14.73 4.06 -2.14
C ALA A 98 14.25 3.61 -0.76
N ARG A 99 14.34 4.51 0.23
CA ARG A 99 13.76 4.29 1.56
C ARG A 99 12.26 4.52 1.45
N VAL A 100 11.47 3.54 1.87
CA VAL A 100 10.01 3.68 1.98
C VAL A 100 9.63 3.52 3.44
N ASP A 101 9.05 4.58 4.01
CA ASP A 101 8.40 4.55 5.32
C ASP A 101 6.91 4.35 5.13
N VAL A 102 6.29 3.56 6.01
CA VAL A 102 4.84 3.29 6.04
C VAL A 102 4.32 3.45 7.47
N TRP A 103 3.15 4.07 7.63
CA TRP A 103 2.41 4.10 8.89
C TRP A 103 0.90 4.11 8.67
N HIS A 104 0.13 3.48 9.56
CA HIS A 104 -1.33 3.57 9.56
C HIS A 104 -1.95 3.31 10.94
N CYS A 105 -3.24 3.59 11.05
CA CYS A 105 -4.02 3.22 12.23
C CYS A 105 -4.35 1.72 12.26
N ASP A 106 -4.57 1.19 13.47
CA ASP A 106 -5.05 -0.16 13.67
C ASP A 106 -6.51 -0.36 13.23
N ALA A 107 -7.02 -1.58 13.38
CA ALA A 107 -8.40 -1.94 13.06
C ALA A 107 -9.47 -1.09 13.80
N THR A 108 -9.11 -0.46 14.92
CA THR A 108 -9.96 0.41 15.73
C THR A 108 -9.78 1.91 15.45
N GLY A 109 -8.86 2.29 14.56
CA GLY A 109 -8.60 3.69 14.21
C GLY A 109 -7.55 4.39 15.07
N LEU A 110 -6.78 3.65 15.88
CA LEU A 110 -5.71 4.20 16.73
C LEU A 110 -4.36 4.16 16.00
N TYR A 111 -3.61 5.26 16.01
CA TYR A 111 -2.18 5.25 15.66
C TYR A 111 -1.34 4.93 16.89
N SER A 112 -0.21 4.26 16.71
CA SER A 112 0.81 4.05 17.75
C SER A 112 1.57 5.35 18.03
N ASN A 113 2.04 5.52 19.28
CA ASN A 113 2.75 6.68 19.81
C ASN A 113 1.93 7.97 20.09
N TYR A 114 0.59 7.90 20.15
CA TYR A 114 -0.27 9.09 20.35
C TYR A 114 -1.31 8.91 21.47
N GLY A 115 -1.66 10.00 22.14
CA GLY A 115 -2.73 10.06 23.15
C GLY A 115 -3.94 10.87 22.68
N GLY A 116 -5.07 10.78 23.39
CA GLY A 116 -6.27 11.55 23.07
C GLY A 116 -7.09 10.97 21.91
N GLN A 117 -6.91 9.67 21.62
CA GLN A 117 -7.49 8.99 20.46
C GLN A 117 -8.71 8.13 20.83
N GLY A 118 -9.41 7.63 19.82
CA GLY A 118 -10.53 6.68 19.98
C GLY A 118 -11.90 7.28 19.66
N ASP A 119 -12.90 6.39 19.59
CA ASP A 119 -14.29 6.74 19.28
C ASP A 119 -15.05 7.35 20.47
N ASP A 120 -14.58 7.05 21.69
CA ASP A 120 -15.10 7.58 22.96
C ASP A 120 -14.24 8.78 23.41
N HIS A 121 -14.85 9.97 23.43
CA HIS A 121 -14.16 11.20 23.80
C HIS A 121 -14.10 11.42 25.33
N ASP A 122 -14.93 10.73 26.10
CA ASP A 122 -14.92 10.77 27.57
C ASP A 122 -13.84 9.82 28.13
N HIS A 123 -13.50 8.77 27.38
CA HIS A 123 -12.47 7.77 27.73
C HIS A 123 -11.38 7.64 26.64
N PRO A 124 -10.57 8.69 26.39
CA PRO A 124 -9.58 8.68 25.33
C PRO A 124 -8.46 7.65 25.57
N VAL A 125 -8.07 6.96 24.50
CA VAL A 125 -6.99 5.97 24.49
C VAL A 125 -5.63 6.65 24.29
N SER A 126 -4.59 6.08 24.92
CA SER A 126 -3.20 6.46 24.73
C SER A 126 -2.34 5.26 24.38
N THR A 127 -1.61 5.38 23.27
CA THR A 127 -0.66 4.40 22.72
C THR A 127 0.78 4.96 22.73
N LYS A 128 1.04 6.00 23.53
CA LYS A 128 2.37 6.63 23.66
C LYS A 128 3.43 5.59 24.01
N GLY A 129 4.52 5.55 23.25
CA GLY A 129 5.60 4.57 23.40
C GLY A 129 5.37 3.21 22.69
N GLU A 130 4.17 2.93 22.17
CA GLU A 130 3.97 1.83 21.22
C GLU A 130 4.45 2.23 19.82
N THR A 131 4.89 1.26 19.01
CA THR A 131 5.42 1.49 17.65
C THR A 131 4.66 0.74 16.55
N PHE A 132 3.56 0.07 16.88
CA PHE A 132 2.81 -0.80 15.96
C PHE A 132 2.42 -0.12 14.64
N LEU A 133 2.33 -0.90 13.57
CA LEU A 133 1.88 -0.50 12.23
C LEU A 133 2.68 0.66 11.63
N ARG A 134 3.96 0.73 12.01
CA ARG A 134 5.01 1.62 11.46
C ARG A 134 6.20 0.80 10.99
N GLY A 135 6.81 1.17 9.87
CA GLY A 135 8.08 0.57 9.47
C GLY A 135 8.73 1.21 8.26
N THR A 136 10.01 0.93 8.12
CA THR A 136 10.89 1.37 7.04
C THR A 136 11.41 0.14 6.30
N GLN A 137 11.39 0.19 4.97
CA GLN A 137 12.05 -0.79 4.10
C GLN A 137 12.88 -0.05 3.04
N MET A 138 13.89 -0.74 2.49
CA MET A 138 14.67 -0.27 1.34
C MET A 138 14.24 -1.07 0.11
N SER A 139 13.98 -0.40 -1.01
CA SER A 139 13.56 -1.07 -2.23
C SER A 139 14.67 -1.95 -2.82
N ASP A 140 14.28 -3.11 -3.35
CA ASP A 140 15.19 -4.04 -4.03
C ASP A 140 15.57 -3.58 -5.46
N ALA A 141 16.30 -4.41 -6.20
CA ALA A 141 16.69 -4.12 -7.59
C ALA A 141 15.51 -3.94 -8.55
N ASN A 142 14.32 -4.43 -8.20
CA ASN A 142 13.06 -4.27 -8.95
C ASN A 142 12.19 -3.13 -8.39
N GLY A 143 12.75 -2.28 -7.51
CA GLY A 143 12.03 -1.18 -6.85
C GLY A 143 11.03 -1.63 -5.79
N LEU A 144 11.00 -2.92 -5.41
CA LEU A 144 9.98 -3.48 -4.55
C LEU A 144 10.32 -3.33 -3.06
N VAL A 145 9.33 -2.91 -2.28
CA VAL A 145 9.27 -3.11 -0.83
C VAL A 145 8.04 -3.96 -0.48
N ASN A 146 8.17 -4.76 0.57
CA ASN A 146 7.07 -5.57 1.10
C ASN A 146 6.96 -5.36 2.61
N PHE A 147 5.74 -5.20 3.12
CA PHE A 147 5.42 -5.16 4.55
C PHE A 147 4.32 -6.17 4.89
N THR A 148 4.49 -6.91 5.98
CA THR A 148 3.40 -7.68 6.62
C THR A 148 2.71 -6.76 7.62
N THR A 149 1.41 -6.57 7.44
CA THR A 149 0.59 -5.68 8.28
C THR A 149 -0.85 -6.21 8.41
N ILE A 150 -1.75 -5.43 8.99
CA ILE A 150 -3.20 -5.65 8.96
C ILE A 150 -3.90 -4.63 8.05
N TYR A 151 -5.12 -4.94 7.62
CA TYR A 151 -6.00 -3.98 6.96
C TYR A 151 -6.24 -2.80 7.92
N PRO A 152 -6.02 -1.54 7.49
CA PRO A 152 -6.18 -0.39 8.38
C PRO A 152 -7.65 -0.21 8.78
N GLY A 153 -7.88 0.39 9.94
CA GLY A 153 -9.20 0.91 10.29
C GLY A 153 -9.49 2.25 9.63
N TRP A 154 -10.35 3.02 10.27
CA TRP A 154 -10.71 4.38 9.89
C TRP A 154 -10.87 5.24 11.15
N TYR A 155 -10.84 6.56 11.01
CA TYR A 155 -11.16 7.50 12.10
C TYR A 155 -11.98 8.65 11.52
N ARG A 156 -12.67 9.41 12.40
CA ARG A 156 -13.60 10.46 11.99
C ARG A 156 -13.00 11.39 10.92
N SER A 157 -13.84 11.79 9.98
CA SER A 157 -13.50 12.68 8.86
C SER A 157 -12.49 12.12 7.84
N ARG A 158 -12.10 10.84 7.92
CA ARG A 158 -11.14 10.20 7.00
C ARG A 158 -11.63 8.83 6.51
N THR A 159 -11.40 8.52 5.24
CA THR A 159 -11.62 7.17 4.70
C THR A 159 -10.50 6.20 5.10
N THR A 160 -10.63 4.92 4.76
CA THR A 160 -9.59 3.88 4.93
C THR A 160 -8.31 4.23 4.18
N HIS A 161 -7.16 4.34 4.87
CA HIS A 161 -5.88 4.63 4.23
C HIS A 161 -4.65 4.05 4.95
N ILE A 162 -3.56 3.90 4.20
CA ILE A 162 -2.18 3.72 4.70
C ILE A 162 -1.34 4.90 4.21
N HIS A 163 -0.54 5.52 5.07
CA HIS A 163 0.40 6.57 4.65
C HIS A 163 1.73 5.96 4.23
N PHE A 164 2.45 6.67 3.35
CA PHE A 164 3.83 6.36 3.02
C PHE A 164 4.66 7.61 2.71
N LYS A 165 5.98 7.49 2.86
CA LYS A 165 6.97 8.46 2.36
C LYS A 165 8.06 7.74 1.59
N VAL A 166 8.51 8.32 0.49
CA VAL A 166 9.65 7.82 -0.30
C VAL A 166 10.81 8.81 -0.17
N PHE A 167 11.96 8.31 0.27
CA PHE A 167 13.19 9.09 0.30
C PHE A 167 14.22 8.52 -0.67
N LEU A 168 14.85 9.42 -1.43
CA LEU A 168 16.05 9.12 -2.21
C LEU A 168 17.25 9.74 -1.48
N SER A 169 18.15 8.88 -0.99
CA SER A 169 19.18 9.26 -0.02
C SER A 169 18.55 9.90 1.24
N ALA A 170 18.75 11.21 1.46
CA ALA A 170 18.18 11.96 2.58
C ALA A 170 16.96 12.82 2.19
N THR A 171 16.62 12.93 0.89
CA THR A 171 15.55 13.79 0.40
C THR A 171 14.23 13.04 0.39
N ASN A 172 13.21 13.54 1.09
CA ASN A 172 11.83 13.10 0.90
C ASN A 172 11.33 13.59 -0.47
N VAL A 173 11.13 12.68 -1.43
CA VAL A 173 10.70 13.02 -2.79
C VAL A 173 9.18 12.93 -2.97
N LEU A 174 8.50 12.16 -2.13
CA LEU A 174 7.04 11.99 -2.16
C LEU A 174 6.49 11.60 -0.79
N THR A 175 5.49 12.34 -0.30
CA THR A 175 4.59 11.91 0.78
C THR A 175 3.24 11.56 0.16
N GLY A 176 2.69 10.40 0.52
CA GLY A 176 1.48 9.89 -0.12
C GLY A 176 0.59 9.07 0.81
N GLN A 177 -0.62 8.78 0.33
CA GLN A 177 -1.58 7.93 1.02
C GLN A 177 -2.19 6.91 0.04
N ILE A 178 -2.36 5.69 0.50
CA ILE A 178 -2.88 4.54 -0.23
C ILE A 178 -4.34 4.32 0.19
N PHE A 179 -5.24 4.32 -0.78
CA PHE A 179 -6.69 4.19 -0.56
C PHE A 179 -7.22 2.83 -0.97
N PHE A 180 -8.28 2.36 -0.32
CA PHE A 180 -8.80 1.01 -0.48
C PHE A 180 -10.18 0.99 -1.16
N PRO A 181 -10.56 -0.10 -1.85
CA PRO A 181 -11.89 -0.23 -2.44
C PRO A 181 -13.00 -0.10 -1.39
N TYR A 182 -14.02 0.71 -1.70
CA TYR A 182 -15.15 0.96 -0.79
C TYR A 182 -15.86 -0.32 -0.36
N ALA A 183 -16.18 -1.22 -1.30
CA ALA A 183 -16.92 -2.45 -1.03
C ALA A 183 -16.17 -3.38 -0.07
N LEU A 184 -14.84 -3.46 -0.20
CA LEU A 184 -13.99 -4.26 0.70
C LEU A 184 -13.93 -3.64 2.11
N SER A 185 -13.72 -2.33 2.20
CA SER A 185 -13.76 -1.63 3.49
C SER A 185 -15.10 -1.84 4.19
N GLN A 186 -16.21 -1.70 3.45
CA GLN A 186 -17.55 -1.89 3.98
C GLN A 186 -17.77 -3.32 4.49
N PHE A 187 -17.37 -4.34 3.72
CA PHE A 187 -17.47 -5.73 4.15
C PHE A 187 -16.67 -6.02 5.43
N ILE A 188 -15.40 -5.59 5.48
CA ILE A 188 -14.54 -5.82 6.66
C ILE A 188 -15.14 -5.13 7.89
N TYR A 189 -15.54 -3.87 7.76
CA TYR A 189 -16.09 -3.10 8.88
C TYR A 189 -17.47 -3.60 9.34
N ASP A 190 -18.28 -4.19 8.47
CA ASP A 190 -19.61 -4.71 8.82
C ASP A 190 -19.61 -6.15 9.35
N LYS A 191 -18.54 -6.94 9.11
CA LYS A 191 -18.57 -8.41 9.27
C LYS A 191 -17.38 -9.03 9.99
N VAL A 192 -16.29 -8.30 10.21
CA VAL A 192 -15.02 -8.88 10.66
C VAL A 192 -14.56 -8.25 11.99
N PRO A 193 -14.42 -9.03 13.07
CA PRO A 193 -13.76 -8.56 14.28
C PRO A 193 -12.26 -8.26 14.07
N PRO A 194 -11.68 -7.26 14.76
CA PRO A 194 -12.33 -6.36 15.72
C PRO A 194 -13.06 -5.17 15.06
N TYR A 195 -12.91 -4.96 13.75
CA TYR A 195 -13.50 -3.82 13.02
C TYR A 195 -15.01 -3.69 13.25
N SER A 196 -15.74 -4.80 13.13
CA SER A 196 -17.20 -4.87 13.32
C SER A 196 -17.66 -4.79 14.78
N MET A 197 -16.75 -4.63 15.73
CA MET A 197 -17.07 -4.39 17.15
C MET A 197 -17.13 -2.90 17.49
N ARG A 198 -16.74 -2.02 16.56
CA ARG A 198 -16.83 -0.57 16.76
C ARG A 198 -18.28 -0.11 16.76
N LYS A 199 -18.62 0.76 17.72
CA LYS A 199 -19.93 1.39 17.81
C LYS A 199 -20.05 2.66 16.96
N ALA A 200 -18.92 3.28 16.61
CA ALA A 200 -18.92 4.46 15.76
C ALA A 200 -19.26 4.08 14.31
N VAL A 201 -20.05 4.93 13.65
CA VAL A 201 -20.41 4.78 12.25
C VAL A 201 -19.39 5.54 11.40
N ARG A 202 -18.88 4.89 10.35
CA ARG A 202 -17.95 5.51 9.40
C ARG A 202 -18.63 6.67 8.68
N ASP A 203 -18.10 7.88 8.86
CA ASP A 203 -18.65 9.12 8.33
C ASP A 203 -18.12 9.48 6.92
N THR A 204 -16.99 8.91 6.52
CA THR A 204 -16.21 9.36 5.35
C THR A 204 -15.88 8.21 4.40
N LEU A 205 -16.08 8.45 3.10
CA LEU A 205 -15.81 7.54 1.98
C LEU A 205 -14.75 8.15 1.06
N ASN A 206 -14.10 7.39 0.17
CA ASN A 206 -13.09 7.93 -0.76
C ASN A 206 -13.63 9.08 -1.63
N ALA A 207 -14.94 9.08 -1.95
CA ALA A 207 -15.58 10.13 -2.72
C ALA A 207 -15.86 11.42 -1.91
N SER A 208 -15.84 11.37 -0.57
CA SER A 208 -16.03 12.52 0.32
C SER A 208 -14.76 12.95 1.07
N ASP A 209 -13.75 12.08 1.17
CA ASP A 209 -12.42 12.40 1.70
C ASP A 209 -11.66 13.32 0.72
N GLY A 210 -11.33 14.54 1.16
CA GLY A 210 -10.63 15.52 0.33
C GLY A 210 -9.25 15.05 -0.13
N ILE A 211 -8.52 14.33 0.72
CA ILE A 211 -7.18 13.82 0.44
C ILE A 211 -7.25 12.62 -0.52
N ALA A 212 -8.26 11.76 -0.40
CA ALA A 212 -8.47 10.67 -1.36
C ALA A 212 -8.81 11.19 -2.77
N ARG A 213 -9.55 12.31 -2.85
CA ARG A 213 -9.85 13.00 -4.12
C ARG A 213 -8.61 13.66 -4.72
N GLU A 214 -7.79 14.31 -3.90
CA GLU A 214 -6.51 14.91 -4.29
C GLU A 214 -5.51 13.84 -4.78
N ALA A 215 -5.38 12.73 -4.04
CA ALA A 215 -4.50 11.61 -4.35
C ALA A 215 -4.90 10.83 -5.62
N GLY A 216 -6.20 10.86 -5.96
CA GLY A 216 -6.74 10.33 -7.20
C GLY A 216 -6.69 8.80 -7.35
N ALA A 217 -7.11 8.33 -8.53
CA ALA A 217 -7.24 6.90 -8.82
C ALA A 217 -5.90 6.13 -8.80
N ALA A 218 -4.79 6.80 -9.13
CA ALA A 218 -3.45 6.18 -9.12
C ALA A 218 -2.96 5.80 -7.71
N SER A 219 -3.57 6.37 -6.66
CA SER A 219 -3.24 6.10 -5.25
C SER A 219 -4.15 5.04 -4.61
N HIS A 220 -4.99 4.36 -5.41
CA HIS A 220 -5.83 3.27 -4.92
C HIS A 220 -5.13 1.91 -5.07
N ALA A 221 -5.08 1.13 -4.00
CA ALA A 221 -4.45 -0.19 -4.00
C ALA A 221 -5.19 -1.18 -4.90
N ALA A 222 -4.43 -1.89 -5.74
CA ALA A 222 -4.89 -3.12 -6.37
C ALA A 222 -4.95 -4.21 -5.28
N ILE A 223 -6.13 -4.79 -5.07
CA ILE A 223 -6.33 -5.83 -4.06
C ILE A 223 -6.44 -7.21 -4.72
N THR A 224 -5.84 -8.22 -4.11
CA THR A 224 -5.97 -9.63 -4.51
C THR A 224 -6.01 -10.52 -3.27
N GLU A 225 -6.89 -11.52 -3.25
CA GLU A 225 -6.96 -12.51 -2.17
C GLU A 225 -5.82 -13.53 -2.28
N GLN A 226 -5.18 -13.84 -1.15
CA GLN A 226 -4.06 -14.79 -1.07
C GLN A 226 -4.25 -15.71 0.14
N GLY A 227 -5.24 -16.61 0.07
CA GLY A 227 -5.54 -17.56 1.14
C GLY A 227 -6.04 -16.84 2.38
N THR A 228 -5.22 -16.75 3.43
CA THR A 228 -5.58 -16.16 4.73
C THR A 228 -5.30 -14.65 4.84
N ARG A 229 -4.87 -14.00 3.76
CA ARG A 229 -4.53 -12.56 3.72
C ARG A 229 -4.95 -11.91 2.41
N TYR A 230 -4.99 -10.58 2.39
CA TYR A 230 -5.01 -9.79 1.16
C TYR A 230 -3.58 -9.41 0.74
N LEU A 231 -3.31 -9.38 -0.57
CA LEU A 231 -2.26 -8.56 -1.17
C LEU A 231 -2.87 -7.18 -1.46
N ALA A 232 -2.24 -6.13 -0.95
CA ALA A 232 -2.51 -4.74 -1.35
C ALA A 232 -1.28 -4.22 -2.10
N ALA A 233 -1.45 -3.90 -3.38
CA ALA A 233 -0.33 -3.58 -4.28
C ALA A 233 -0.48 -2.20 -4.93
N LEU A 234 0.63 -1.46 -5.06
CA LEU A 234 0.66 -0.12 -5.67
C LEU A 234 1.97 0.12 -6.43
N ILE A 235 1.90 0.75 -7.60
CA ILE A 235 3.07 1.37 -8.25
C ILE A 235 3.17 2.80 -7.73
N VAL A 236 4.32 3.13 -7.13
CA VAL A 236 4.63 4.45 -6.59
C VAL A 236 5.60 5.14 -7.56
N GLY A 237 5.05 5.83 -8.55
CA GLY A 237 5.82 6.69 -9.44
C GLY A 237 6.25 7.97 -8.71
N VAL A 238 7.55 8.25 -8.69
CA VAL A 238 8.14 9.45 -8.09
C VAL A 238 8.96 10.24 -9.11
N ASP A 239 9.05 11.55 -8.93
CA ASP A 239 10.07 12.37 -9.59
C ASP A 239 11.33 12.37 -8.72
N PRO A 240 12.47 11.81 -9.17
CA PRO A 240 13.70 11.78 -8.39
C PRO A 240 14.29 13.15 -8.05
N ALA A 241 13.88 14.21 -8.76
CA ALA A 241 14.31 15.58 -8.50
C ALA A 241 13.36 16.35 -7.56
N ALA A 242 12.19 15.79 -7.23
CA ALA A 242 11.21 16.44 -6.38
C ALA A 242 11.67 16.58 -4.93
N LYS A 243 11.03 17.50 -4.23
CA LYS A 243 11.01 17.59 -2.76
C LYS A 243 9.55 17.63 -2.35
N SER A 244 9.14 16.69 -1.50
CA SER A 244 7.80 16.69 -0.92
C SER A 244 7.62 17.93 -0.05
N ASN A 245 6.56 18.68 -0.31
CA ASN A 245 6.20 19.87 0.47
C ASN A 245 5.17 19.53 1.57
N SER A 246 4.51 18.37 1.47
CA SER A 246 3.55 17.86 2.45
C SER A 246 4.16 17.43 3.78
N ALA A 247 5.50 17.47 3.90
CA ALA A 247 6.24 17.15 5.13
C ALA A 247 6.10 18.22 6.24
N GLU A 248 5.59 19.41 5.93
CA GLU A 248 5.23 20.41 6.95
C GLU A 248 3.78 20.23 7.41
N GLY A 249 3.54 19.19 8.20
CA GLY A 249 2.29 19.04 8.94
C GLY A 249 2.06 20.23 9.88
N PHE A 250 0.83 20.76 9.87
CA PHE A 250 0.28 21.79 10.78
C PHE A 250 1.31 22.54 11.66
N ASN A 251 1.72 23.73 11.21
CA ASN A 251 2.57 24.66 11.98
C ASN A 251 1.75 25.38 13.08
N GLY A 252 1.06 24.59 13.91
CA GLY A 252 0.39 25.01 15.13
C GLY A 252 1.26 24.72 16.36
N PRO A 253 0.96 25.34 17.52
CA PRO A 253 1.69 25.06 18.75
C PRO A 253 1.60 23.56 19.09
N PRO A 254 2.60 22.98 19.79
CA PRO A 254 2.51 21.61 20.28
C PRO A 254 1.20 21.44 21.05
N MET A 255 0.48 20.33 20.79
CA MET A 255 -0.81 20.03 21.42
C MET A 255 -0.64 19.95 22.94
N GLY A 256 -0.88 21.10 23.58
CA GLY A 256 -0.71 21.27 25.01
C GLY A 256 -1.67 20.38 25.78
N GLU A 257 -1.25 20.02 27.00
CA GLU A 257 -2.05 19.28 27.96
C GLU A 257 -3.44 19.93 28.11
N GLY A 258 -4.51 19.23 27.69
CA GLY A 258 -5.88 19.66 27.93
C GLY A 258 -6.82 19.87 26.74
N LYS A 259 -6.45 19.53 25.49
CA LYS A 259 -7.44 19.43 24.38
C LYS A 259 -7.36 18.09 23.64
N SER A 260 -8.03 17.09 24.22
CA SER A 260 -8.25 15.77 23.66
C SER A 260 -9.28 15.80 22.53
N GLY A 261 -8.81 15.68 21.29
CA GLY A 261 -9.64 15.43 20.12
C GLY A 261 -8.77 15.12 18.91
N PRO A 262 -9.30 14.41 17.90
CA PRO A 262 -8.64 14.33 16.60
C PRO A 262 -8.43 15.75 16.05
N PRO A 263 -7.42 15.97 15.18
CA PRO A 263 -7.19 17.28 14.58
C PRO A 263 -8.48 17.81 13.93
N PRO A 264 -8.80 19.11 14.05
CA PRO A 264 -9.94 19.68 13.35
C PRO A 264 -9.85 19.34 11.85
N GLY A 265 -10.92 18.77 11.30
CA GLY A 265 -11.01 18.49 9.87
C GLY A 265 -10.71 19.76 9.08
N GLY A 266 -9.73 19.67 8.18
CA GLY A 266 -9.19 20.85 7.51
C GLY A 266 -10.22 21.59 6.67
N PHE A 267 -10.27 22.92 6.88
CA PHE A 267 -10.87 23.94 6.03
C PHE A 267 -12.40 23.87 5.82
N GLY A 268 -13.10 24.82 6.44
CA GLY A 268 -14.50 25.09 6.13
C GLY A 268 -14.66 25.60 4.70
N GLY A 269 -15.51 24.92 3.92
CA GLY A 269 -16.14 25.52 2.73
C GLY A 269 -17.18 26.56 3.16
N PRO A 270 -17.48 27.57 2.32
CA PRO A 270 -18.35 28.68 2.69
C PRO A 270 -19.80 28.25 2.88
N ASP A 271 -20.53 28.99 3.73
CA ASP A 271 -21.96 28.80 3.96
C ASP A 271 -22.77 28.84 2.66
N GLY A 272 -23.55 27.77 2.42
CA GLY A 272 -24.52 27.69 1.34
C GLY A 272 -25.94 27.58 1.91
N PRO A 273 -26.90 28.42 1.47
CA PRO A 273 -28.28 28.35 1.95
C PRO A 273 -28.98 27.08 1.42
N GLY A 274 -29.98 26.61 2.16
CA GLY A 274 -30.58 25.29 1.92
C GLY A 274 -31.52 25.21 0.71
N GLY A 275 -31.82 23.97 0.29
CA GLY A 275 -33.05 23.68 -0.44
C GLY A 275 -32.95 22.64 -1.58
N ALA A 276 -33.64 21.52 -1.37
CA ALA A 276 -34.26 20.64 -2.37
C ALA A 276 -33.39 19.77 -3.33
N GLY A 277 -33.74 18.47 -3.35
CA GLY A 277 -33.76 17.68 -4.59
C GLY A 277 -32.46 17.04 -5.08
N GLY A 278 -31.89 16.10 -4.32
CA GLY A 278 -30.88 15.19 -4.86
C GLY A 278 -31.48 14.22 -5.90
N PRO A 279 -30.84 13.99 -7.06
CA PRO A 279 -31.28 12.96 -8.03
C PRO A 279 -31.07 11.54 -7.44
N PRO A 280 -31.79 10.53 -7.97
CA PRO A 280 -31.62 9.15 -7.50
C PRO A 280 -30.20 8.63 -7.78
N PRO A 281 -29.65 7.73 -6.95
CA PRO A 281 -28.30 7.21 -7.12
C PRO A 281 -28.16 6.47 -8.46
N GLU A 282 -27.10 6.78 -9.20
CA GLU A 282 -26.78 6.08 -10.45
C GLU A 282 -26.51 4.59 -10.19
N ARG A 283 -27.09 3.76 -11.05
CA ARG A 283 -26.99 2.31 -10.98
C ARG A 283 -25.66 1.85 -11.59
N GLY A 284 -24.59 1.90 -10.80
CA GLY A 284 -23.29 1.35 -11.17
C GLY A 284 -23.34 -0.15 -11.51
N ASP A 285 -22.46 -0.59 -12.42
CA ASP A 285 -22.51 -1.90 -13.04
C ASP A 285 -22.48 -3.10 -12.07
N PRO A 286 -23.38 -4.10 -12.24
CA PRO A 286 -23.41 -5.30 -11.40
C PRO A 286 -22.35 -6.33 -11.82
N LYS A 287 -21.05 -5.99 -11.66
CA LYS A 287 -19.92 -6.93 -11.80
C LYS A 287 -18.87 -6.87 -10.69
N ALA A 288 -19.19 -6.24 -9.55
CA ALA A 288 -18.42 -6.41 -8.31
C ALA A 288 -18.87 -7.67 -7.56
N SER A 289 -18.51 -8.86 -8.06
CA SER A 289 -18.65 -10.13 -7.34
C SER A 289 -17.28 -10.77 -7.10
N LEU A 290 -16.85 -10.81 -5.84
CA LEU A 290 -16.08 -11.85 -5.15
C LEU A 290 -16.04 -11.48 -3.64
N VAL A 291 -15.51 -12.34 -2.78
CA VAL A 291 -16.29 -13.35 -2.05
C VAL A 291 -15.67 -13.54 -0.65
N PRO A 292 -16.39 -14.06 0.37
CA PRO A 292 -15.85 -14.13 1.74
C PRO A 292 -14.69 -15.13 1.88
N GLY A 293 -13.77 -14.84 2.80
CA GLY A 293 -12.63 -15.72 3.10
C GLY A 293 -11.84 -15.39 4.37
N VAL A 294 -12.41 -14.71 5.37
CA VAL A 294 -11.66 -14.34 6.59
C VAL A 294 -11.50 -15.53 7.55
N ALA A 295 -10.49 -16.36 7.28
CA ALA A 295 -9.93 -17.34 8.21
C ALA A 295 -8.46 -16.97 8.46
N GLY A 296 -8.22 -16.16 9.50
CA GLY A 296 -6.88 -15.62 9.76
C GLY A 296 -6.84 -14.44 10.73
N ILE A 297 -7.72 -14.39 11.73
CA ILE A 297 -7.56 -13.40 12.81
C ILE A 297 -6.38 -13.87 13.66
N ILE A 298 -5.28 -13.13 13.64
CA ILE A 298 -4.21 -13.30 14.64
C ILE A 298 -4.73 -12.68 15.93
N VAL A 299 -5.22 -13.54 16.83
CA VAL A 299 -5.37 -13.24 18.25
C VAL A 299 -4.17 -13.89 18.92
N SER A 300 -3.25 -13.10 19.45
CA SER A 300 -2.24 -13.60 20.39
C SER A 300 -2.93 -13.94 21.71
N GLU A 301 -2.77 -15.18 22.16
CA GLU A 301 -3.16 -15.66 23.50
C GLU A 301 -2.34 -14.98 24.61
#